data_AF-A0A3D4IJG9-F1
#
_entry.id   AF-A0A3D4IJG9-F1
#
_cell.length_a   1.000
_cell.length_b   1.000
_cell.length_c   1.000
_cell.angle_alpha   90.00
_cell.angle_beta   90.00
_cell.angle_gamma   90.00
#
_symmetry.space_group_name_H-M   'P 1'
#
loop_
_entity.id
_entity.type
_entity.pdbx_description
1 polymer ?
#
loop_
_entity_poly.entity_id
_entity_poly.type
_entity_poly.pdbx_seq_one_letter_code
_entity_poly.pdbx_strand_id
1 'polypeptide(L)'
;MPEQTDSSPLETASGAYSNPEIIAARSRDLADELPFGTIIELDGSNIVHENTCGFAVVARHIGYRVIADTMNARYTDRIDVLFDTQARYVAANGRALNAANVLGICKGVTARVVGYVDINHVPRTQAGLAALVNGADGNALALK
;
A
#
# COMPACT_ATOMS: atom_id res chain seq x y z
N MET A 1 -4.51 -14.00 -11.04
CA MET A 1 -5.53 -14.09 -9.96
C MET A 1 -6.60 -13.05 -10.22
N PRO A 2 -7.71 -13.40 -10.89
CA PRO A 2 -8.87 -12.52 -11.07
C PRO A 2 -9.76 -12.43 -9.81
N GLU A 3 -9.32 -12.98 -8.68
CA GLU A 3 -10.18 -13.32 -7.55
C GLU A 3 -9.94 -12.46 -6.29
N GLN A 4 -9.11 -11.41 -6.41
CA GLN A 4 -8.78 -10.50 -5.31
C GLN A 4 -9.36 -9.09 -5.51
N THR A 5 -9.37 -8.61 -6.76
CA THR A 5 -9.94 -7.32 -7.16
C THR A 5 -11.18 -7.54 -8.01
N ASP A 6 -12.13 -6.60 -7.92
CA ASP A 6 -13.21 -6.53 -8.88
C ASP A 6 -12.58 -6.08 -10.23
N SER A 7 -12.57 -7.01 -11.17
CA SER A 7 -12.82 -6.77 -12.60
C SER A 7 -12.21 -5.54 -13.28
N SER A 8 -10.91 -5.24 -13.12
CA SER A 8 -10.09 -4.57 -14.15
C SER A 8 -8.60 -4.56 -13.79
N PRO A 9 -7.71 -5.20 -14.58
CA PRO A 9 -6.29 -5.33 -14.21
C PRO A 9 -5.45 -4.05 -14.40
N LEU A 10 -6.04 -2.93 -14.86
CA LEU A 10 -5.32 -1.69 -15.17
C LEU A 10 -6.05 -0.40 -14.73
N GLU A 11 -7.19 -0.53 -14.04
CA GLU A 11 -8.02 0.59 -13.59
C GLU A 11 -8.46 0.28 -12.16
N THR A 12 -7.99 1.09 -11.19
CA THR A 12 -8.43 0.95 -9.79
C THR A 12 -9.92 1.30 -9.67
N ALA A 13 -10.60 0.85 -8.62
CA ALA A 13 -12.03 1.18 -8.40
C ALA A 13 -12.33 2.70 -8.33
N SER A 14 -11.30 3.54 -8.22
CA SER A 14 -11.39 5.01 -8.25
C SER A 14 -11.09 5.64 -9.62
N GLY A 15 -10.79 4.85 -10.66
CA GLY A 15 -10.39 5.35 -11.98
C GLY A 15 -8.92 5.80 -12.08
N ALA A 16 -8.13 5.61 -11.02
CA ALA A 16 -6.71 5.92 -11.03
C ALA A 16 -5.87 4.79 -11.65
N TYR A 17 -4.77 5.17 -12.31
CA TYR A 17 -3.80 4.25 -12.91
C TYR A 17 -3.21 3.32 -11.85
N SER A 18 -3.33 2.00 -12.04
CA SER A 18 -2.82 0.95 -11.15
C SER A 18 -1.29 0.92 -11.15
N ASN A 19 -0.64 1.89 -10.49
CA ASN A 19 0.77 1.77 -10.19
C ASN A 19 0.93 0.90 -8.92
N PRO A 20 1.41 -0.35 -9.07
CA PRO A 20 1.58 -1.27 -7.95
C PRO A 20 2.57 -0.75 -6.91
N GLU A 21 3.44 0.21 -7.23
CA GLU A 21 4.41 0.74 -6.27
C GLU A 21 3.82 1.68 -5.24
N ILE A 22 2.67 2.31 -5.51
CA ILE A 22 2.17 3.43 -4.70
C ILE A 22 0.71 3.27 -4.28
N ILE A 23 -0.05 2.37 -4.91
CA ILE A 23 -1.46 2.13 -4.54
C ILE A 23 -1.54 0.99 -3.53
N ALA A 24 -2.50 1.11 -2.60
CA ALA A 24 -2.97 0.03 -1.76
C ALA A 24 -4.51 -0.08 -1.84
N ALA A 25 -5.00 -1.30 -1.66
CA ALA A 25 -6.41 -1.58 -1.50
C ALA A 25 -6.74 -1.74 -0.02
N ARG A 26 -7.93 -1.32 0.39
CA ARG A 26 -8.44 -1.58 1.75
C ARG A 26 -9.72 -2.40 1.72
N SER A 27 -10.05 -3.04 2.83
CA SER A 27 -11.36 -3.63 3.03
C SER A 27 -12.45 -2.55 3.14
N ARG A 28 -13.71 -2.94 2.86
CA ARG A 28 -14.84 -2.01 2.77
C ARG A 28 -15.19 -1.34 4.10
N ASP A 29 -15.03 -2.07 5.19
CA ASP A 29 -15.25 -1.62 6.56
C ASP A 29 -14.29 -0.51 7.00
N LEU A 30 -13.12 -0.39 6.38
CA LEU A 30 -12.17 0.69 6.63
C LEU A 30 -12.48 1.98 5.85
N ALA A 31 -13.70 2.14 5.31
CA ALA A 31 -14.02 3.25 4.41
C ALA A 31 -14.02 4.62 5.04
N ASP A 32 -14.57 4.69 6.24
CA ASP A 32 -14.69 5.96 6.94
C ASP A 32 -13.35 6.38 7.55
N GLU A 33 -12.50 5.40 7.89
CA GLU A 33 -11.18 5.64 8.49
C GLU A 33 -10.10 5.92 7.45
N LEU A 34 -10.18 5.27 6.29
CA LEU A 34 -9.19 5.34 5.22
C LEU A 34 -9.87 5.65 3.88
N PRO A 35 -10.50 6.82 3.70
CA PRO A 35 -11.14 7.19 2.44
C PRO A 35 -10.14 7.18 1.28
N PHE A 36 -10.64 7.10 0.04
CA PHE A 36 -9.76 7.18 -1.13
C PHE A 36 -8.97 8.49 -1.16
N GLY A 37 -7.71 8.43 -1.57
CA GLY A 37 -6.77 9.55 -1.53
C GLY A 37 -5.98 9.64 -0.22
N THR A 38 -6.29 8.83 0.79
CA THR A 38 -5.49 8.78 2.04
C THR A 38 -4.10 8.24 1.76
N ILE A 39 -3.07 8.97 2.17
CA ILE A 39 -1.67 8.53 2.13
C ILE A 39 -1.34 7.88 3.47
N ILE A 40 -0.87 6.63 3.42
CA ILE A 40 -0.50 5.84 4.58
C ILE A 40 0.96 5.43 4.56
N GLU A 41 1.49 5.25 5.76
CA GLU A 41 2.74 4.56 6.07
C GLU A 41 2.40 3.31 6.88
N LEU A 42 2.96 2.16 6.52
CA LEU A 42 2.77 0.92 7.27
C LEU A 42 3.92 0.71 8.26
N ASP A 43 3.56 0.56 9.53
CA ASP A 43 4.47 0.23 10.61
C ASP A 43 4.24 -1.21 11.09
N GLY A 44 5.29 -2.02 11.00
CA GLY A 44 5.28 -3.42 11.43
C GLY A 44 5.85 -3.65 12.82
N SER A 45 6.12 -2.61 13.61
CA SER A 45 6.72 -2.72 14.95
C SER A 45 5.91 -3.61 15.91
N ASN A 46 4.60 -3.71 15.71
CA ASN A 46 3.67 -4.48 16.53
C ASN A 46 3.44 -5.92 16.01
N ILE A 47 4.13 -6.34 14.95
CA ILE A 47 4.07 -7.71 14.46
C ILE A 47 4.79 -8.63 15.46
N VAL A 48 4.04 -9.54 16.07
CA VAL A 48 4.56 -10.50 17.05
C VAL A 48 5.58 -11.44 16.38
N HIS A 49 6.77 -11.57 16.97
CA HIS A 49 7.91 -12.33 16.44
C HIS A 49 7.62 -13.79 16.09
N GLU A 50 6.62 -14.40 16.71
CA GLU A 50 6.24 -15.80 16.50
C GLU A 50 5.59 -16.05 15.11
N ASN A 51 5.19 -14.98 14.41
CA ASN A 51 4.54 -15.05 13.09
C ASN A 51 5.19 -14.08 12.09
N THR A 52 6.45 -14.33 11.70
CA THR A 52 7.12 -13.47 10.72
C THR A 52 6.48 -13.65 9.33
N CYS A 53 5.46 -12.87 9.02
CA CYS A 53 4.78 -12.79 7.73
C CYS A 53 5.66 -12.15 6.62
N GLY A 54 6.96 -11.99 6.83
CA GLY A 54 7.90 -11.40 5.87
C GLY A 54 7.97 -9.86 5.85
N PHE A 55 7.18 -9.15 6.66
CA PHE A 55 7.14 -7.68 6.68
C PHE A 55 8.51 -7.04 6.83
N ALA A 56 9.30 -7.45 7.84
CA ALA A 56 10.63 -6.88 8.10
C ALA A 56 11.60 -7.03 6.91
N VAL A 57 11.38 -8.05 6.07
CA VAL A 57 12.20 -8.31 4.88
C VAL A 57 11.87 -7.32 3.77
N VAL A 58 10.60 -7.01 3.59
CA VAL A 58 10.11 -6.18 2.48
C VAL A 58 9.78 -4.74 2.87
N ALA A 59 9.85 -4.38 4.16
CA ALA A 59 9.41 -3.08 4.67
C ALA A 59 10.00 -1.89 3.88
N ARG A 60 11.28 -1.99 3.52
CA ARG A 60 11.99 -0.97 2.72
C ARG A 60 11.47 -0.80 1.28
N HIS A 61 10.73 -1.79 0.78
CA HIS A 61 10.12 -1.78 -0.56
C HIS A 61 8.63 -1.41 -0.53
N ILE A 62 8.01 -1.29 0.65
CA ILE A 62 6.60 -0.90 0.76
C ILE A 62 6.46 0.60 0.48
N GLY A 63 7.25 1.45 1.15
CA GLY A 63 7.16 2.91 1.00
C GLY A 63 5.79 3.47 1.44
N TYR A 64 5.47 4.68 0.99
CA TYR A 64 4.14 5.27 1.22
C TYR A 64 3.11 4.67 0.26
N ARG A 65 1.85 4.60 0.69
CA ARG A 65 0.76 4.10 -0.15
C ARG A 65 -0.41 5.05 -0.16
N VAL A 66 -1.07 5.19 -1.31
CA VAL A 66 -2.34 5.87 -1.45
C VAL A 66 -3.44 4.82 -1.47
N ILE A 67 -4.44 4.98 -0.62
CA ILE A 67 -5.66 4.18 -0.65
C ILE A 67 -6.47 4.60 -1.88
N ALA A 68 -6.55 3.73 -2.89
CA ALA A 68 -7.25 4.04 -4.15
C ALA A 68 -8.10 2.87 -4.66
N ASP A 69 -8.09 1.75 -3.94
CA ASP A 69 -8.78 0.54 -4.34
C ASP A 69 -9.47 -0.15 -3.15
N THR A 70 -10.44 -1.01 -3.45
CA THR A 70 -11.24 -1.72 -2.45
C THR A 70 -11.21 -3.21 -2.69
N MET A 71 -10.92 -3.95 -1.63
CA MET A 71 -10.88 -5.41 -1.66
C MET A 71 -12.28 -6.02 -1.81
N ASN A 72 -12.32 -7.30 -2.20
CA ASN A 72 -13.55 -8.10 -2.18
C ASN A 72 -14.25 -8.03 -0.80
N ALA A 73 -15.58 -7.95 -0.80
CA ALA A 73 -16.43 -7.77 0.38
C ALA A 73 -16.22 -8.79 1.51
N ARG A 74 -15.71 -9.99 1.19
CA ARG A 74 -15.44 -11.06 2.16
C ARG A 74 -14.27 -10.76 3.09
N TYR A 75 -13.44 -9.78 2.78
CA TYR A 75 -12.31 -9.37 3.61
C TYR A 75 -12.69 -8.14 4.44
N THR A 76 -12.30 -8.16 5.72
CA THR A 76 -12.49 -7.09 6.70
C THR A 76 -11.18 -6.81 7.42
N ASP A 77 -11.04 -5.61 7.98
CA ASP A 77 -9.86 -5.14 8.72
C ASP A 77 -8.53 -5.48 8.00
N ARG A 78 -8.42 -5.09 6.73
CA ARG A 78 -7.28 -5.46 5.89
C ARG A 78 -6.89 -4.38 4.91
N ILE A 79 -5.58 -4.23 4.73
CA ILE A 79 -4.96 -3.47 3.65
C ILE A 79 -4.14 -4.45 2.82
N ASP A 80 -4.26 -4.36 1.50
CA ASP A 80 -3.48 -5.13 0.53
C ASP A 80 -2.52 -4.20 -0.20
N VAL A 81 -1.25 -4.61 -0.22
CA VAL A 81 -0.17 -3.88 -0.88
C VAL A 81 0.37 -4.73 -2.02
N LEU A 82 0.19 -4.23 -3.24
CA LEU A 82 0.80 -4.84 -4.40
C LEU A 82 2.29 -4.45 -4.44
N PHE A 83 3.15 -5.38 -4.84
CA PHE A 83 4.55 -5.09 -5.14
C PHE A 83 4.76 -5.16 -6.64
N ASP A 84 5.72 -4.38 -7.16
CA ASP A 84 6.18 -4.57 -8.53
C ASP A 84 6.68 -6.02 -8.70
N THR A 85 6.29 -6.65 -9.80
CA THR A 85 6.82 -7.95 -10.25
C THR A 85 8.35 -7.99 -10.35
N GLN A 86 8.99 -6.84 -10.54
CA GLN A 86 10.43 -6.64 -10.58
C GLN A 86 11.05 -6.35 -9.20
N ALA A 87 10.25 -6.17 -8.14
CA ALA A 87 10.74 -6.04 -6.77
C ALA A 87 11.33 -7.39 -6.32
N ARG A 88 12.63 -7.56 -6.56
CA ARG A 88 13.38 -8.78 -6.25
C ARG A 88 14.13 -8.58 -4.95
N TYR A 89 13.77 -9.34 -3.94
CA TYR A 89 14.54 -9.53 -2.73
C TYR A 89 15.63 -10.57 -2.96
N VAL A 90 16.89 -10.26 -2.68
CA VAL A 90 17.97 -11.27 -2.72
C VAL A 90 18.07 -11.90 -1.33
N ALA A 91 17.66 -13.16 -1.23
CA ALA A 91 17.80 -13.94 0.00
C ALA A 91 19.29 -14.17 0.35
N ALA A 92 19.57 -14.50 1.61
CA ALA A 92 20.94 -14.73 2.10
C ALA A 92 21.72 -15.81 1.33
N ASN A 93 21.02 -16.70 0.62
CA ASN A 93 21.59 -17.73 -0.26
C ASN A 93 21.80 -17.26 -1.72
N GLY A 94 21.68 -15.96 -2.00
CA GLY A 94 21.85 -15.36 -3.33
C GLY A 94 20.65 -15.51 -4.28
N ARG A 95 19.54 -16.15 -3.85
CA ARG A 95 18.35 -16.31 -4.71
C ARG A 95 17.50 -15.04 -4.70
N ALA A 96 17.18 -14.54 -5.89
CA ALA A 96 16.21 -13.47 -6.05
C ALA A 96 14.78 -14.01 -5.94
N LEU A 97 14.07 -13.61 -4.89
CA LEU A 97 12.67 -13.90 -4.61
C LEU A 97 11.82 -12.67 -4.93
N ASN A 98 10.61 -12.86 -5.43
CA ASN A 98 9.67 -11.74 -5.59
C ASN A 98 9.17 -11.29 -4.20
N ALA A 99 9.13 -9.99 -3.93
CA ALA A 99 8.72 -9.43 -2.63
C ALA A 99 7.29 -9.86 -2.23
N ALA A 100 6.37 -10.01 -3.17
CA ALA A 100 5.01 -10.51 -2.92
C ALA A 100 4.98 -11.99 -2.50
N ASN A 101 6.01 -12.78 -2.86
CA ASN A 101 6.15 -14.16 -2.36
C ASN A 101 6.77 -14.22 -0.96
N VAL A 102 7.36 -13.11 -0.50
CA VAL A 102 7.95 -12.99 0.84
C VAL A 102 6.94 -12.44 1.83
N LEU A 103 6.12 -11.46 1.42
CA LEU A 103 5.06 -10.91 2.26
C LEU A 103 3.81 -11.81 2.24
N GLY A 104 3.53 -12.45 3.37
CA GLY A 104 2.27 -13.14 3.63
C GLY A 104 1.24 -12.20 4.28
N ILE A 105 0.23 -12.79 4.92
CA ILE A 105 -0.74 -12.02 5.70
C ILE A 105 -0.13 -11.65 7.06
N CYS A 106 0.12 -10.37 7.25
CA CYS A 106 0.61 -9.82 8.52
C CYS A 106 -0.54 -9.42 9.43
N LYS A 107 -0.41 -9.70 10.73
CA LYS A 107 -1.30 -9.19 11.78
C LYS A 107 -0.52 -8.28 12.71
N GLY A 108 -1.17 -7.24 13.24
CA GLY A 108 -0.52 -6.23 14.07
C GLY A 108 0.31 -5.23 13.27
N VAL A 109 0.00 -5.01 11.98
CA VAL A 109 0.55 -3.88 11.22
C VAL A 109 -0.31 -2.65 11.56
N THR A 110 0.34 -1.53 11.83
CA THR A 110 -0.34 -0.25 12.03
C THR A 110 -0.25 0.57 10.75
N ALA A 111 -1.39 1.01 10.21
CA ALA A 111 -1.42 1.99 9.14
C ALA A 111 -1.52 3.40 9.75
N ARG A 112 -0.48 4.21 9.55
CA ARG A 112 -0.48 5.63 9.94
C ARG A 112 -0.90 6.47 8.75
N VAL A 113 -1.90 7.34 8.94
CA VAL A 113 -2.22 8.39 7.98
C VAL A 113 -1.12 9.45 8.04
N VAL A 114 -0.48 9.70 6.90
CA VAL A 114 0.62 10.67 6.77
C VAL A 114 0.27 11.82 5.81
N GLY A 115 -0.90 11.79 5.19
CA GLY A 115 -1.39 12.86 4.33
C GLY A 115 -2.60 12.44 3.51
N TYR A 116 -3.01 13.33 2.60
CA TYR A 116 -4.08 13.09 1.63
C TYR A 116 -3.66 13.64 0.27
N VAL A 117 -4.19 13.05 -0.79
CA VAL A 117 -4.00 13.50 -2.16
C VAL A 117 -5.31 13.37 -2.92
N ASP A 118 -5.59 14.30 -3.83
CA ASP A 118 -6.67 14.13 -4.79
C ASP A 118 -6.37 12.91 -5.66
N ILE A 119 -7.33 11.98 -5.73
CA ILE A 119 -7.20 10.72 -6.45
C ILE A 119 -6.88 10.91 -7.94
N ASN A 120 -7.26 12.05 -8.52
CA ASN A 120 -6.97 12.41 -9.91
C ASN A 120 -5.54 12.93 -10.11
N HIS A 121 -4.82 13.20 -9.02
CA HIS A 121 -3.49 13.85 -9.01
C HIS A 121 -2.45 13.02 -8.24
N VAL A 122 -2.67 11.71 -8.11
CA VAL A 122 -1.72 10.80 -7.45
C VAL A 122 -0.38 10.79 -8.21
N PRO A 123 0.76 11.12 -7.55
CA PRO A 123 2.08 11.05 -8.17
C PRO A 123 2.39 9.64 -8.63
N ARG A 124 3.10 9.47 -9.75
CA ARG A 124 3.39 8.15 -10.31
C ARG A 124 4.61 7.44 -9.69
N THR A 125 5.26 8.00 -8.68
CA THR A 125 6.49 7.43 -8.11
C THR A 125 6.53 7.58 -6.60
N GLN A 126 7.25 6.69 -5.92
CA GLN A 126 7.54 6.82 -4.49
C GLN A 126 8.21 8.14 -4.16
N ALA A 127 9.13 8.63 -5.01
CA ALA A 127 9.77 9.92 -4.83
C ALA A 127 8.78 11.10 -4.89
N GLY A 128 7.82 11.05 -5.82
CA GLY A 128 6.77 12.06 -5.91
C GLY A 128 5.83 12.03 -4.71
N LEU A 129 5.46 10.83 -4.26
CA LEU A 129 4.61 10.67 -3.07
C LEU A 129 5.34 11.13 -1.80
N ALA A 130 6.61 10.79 -1.64
CA ALA A 130 7.44 11.26 -0.55
C ALA A 130 7.63 12.79 -0.59
N ALA A 131 7.70 13.41 -1.77
CA ALA A 131 7.77 14.86 -1.89
C ALA A 131 6.47 15.53 -1.43
N LEU A 132 5.30 14.92 -1.61
CA LEU A 132 4.05 15.42 -1.04
C LEU A 132 4.04 15.34 0.49
N VAL A 133 4.50 14.21 1.05
CA VAL A 133 4.54 14.01 2.51
C VAL A 133 5.56 14.94 3.17
N ASN A 134 6.76 15.07 2.59
CA ASN A 134 7.88 15.84 3.16
C ASN A 134 7.85 17.33 2.79
N GLY A 135 7.23 17.69 1.66
CA GLY A 135 7.10 19.06 1.17
C GLY A 135 5.85 19.77 1.69
N ALA A 136 5.15 19.18 2.66
CA ALA A 136 4.00 19.76 3.35
C ALA A 136 4.37 20.93 4.29
N ASP A 137 5.32 21.78 3.87
CA ASP A 137 5.45 23.15 4.36
C ASP A 137 4.36 24.02 3.68
N GLY A 138 3.11 23.81 4.10
CA GLY A 138 2.16 24.91 4.29
C GLY A 138 1.11 25.25 3.21
N ASN A 139 1.09 24.69 1.98
CA ASN A 139 0.08 25.19 1.00
C ASN A 139 -0.37 24.28 -0.17
N ALA A 140 -0.13 22.97 -0.16
CA ALA A 140 -0.64 22.08 -1.23
C ALA A 140 -1.49 20.94 -0.65
N LEU A 141 -2.81 21.20 -0.61
CA LEU A 141 -3.91 20.22 -0.61
C LEU A 141 -3.92 19.19 0.54
N ALA A 142 -4.03 19.68 1.78
CA ALA A 142 -4.78 18.94 2.81
C ALA A 142 -6.27 19.22 2.61
N LEU A 143 -6.92 18.49 1.69
CA LEU A 143 -8.38 18.44 1.64
C LEU A 143 -8.82 17.59 2.84
N LYS A 144 -9.43 18.25 3.82
CA LYS A 144 -10.21 17.65 4.89
C LYS A 144 -11.63 17.40 4.40
#